data_AF-A0A7V2RQU4-F1
#
_entry.id   AF-A0A7V2RQU4-F1
#
_cell.length_a   1.000
_cell.length_b   1.000
_cell.length_c   1.000
_cell.angle_alpha   90.00
_cell.angle_beta   90.00
_cell.angle_gamma   90.00
#
_symmetry.space_group_name_H-M   'P 1'
#
loop_
_entity.id
_entity.type
_entity.pdbx_description
1 polymer ?
#
loop_
_entity_poly.entity_id
_entity_poly.type
_entity_poly.pdbx_seq_one_letter_code
_entity_poly.pdbx_strand_id
1 'polypeptide(L)'
;MLQIRLIKAAILAAAFFSSFSAFSQIQFKLHWMEADQQWGVFARLEEGVDLNMYTIVGSGQVTLLAPVGTSFKSLQSVSGEWVQNAFISAPEENPEVDYISFGLVSNVPEIILQPGEETLLFTFAKRQDECPEFLSLIDNKTDPMAKYPNSANANPGNDLSIMDPATTKVYNYTGNYMPKAWDCHPGKAIALNEYRTGKERYRPQVIKP
;
A
#
# COMPACT_ATOMS: atom_id res chain seq x y z
N MET A 1 28.22 -29.81 55.74
CA MET A 1 28.83 -28.80 54.86
C MET A 1 28.31 -29.00 53.45
N LEU A 2 27.04 -28.65 53.19
CA LEU A 2 26.42 -28.73 51.86
C LEU A 2 25.04 -28.06 51.94
N GLN A 3 24.93 -26.73 51.79
CA GLN A 3 23.65 -25.98 51.64
C GLN A 3 23.93 -24.50 51.27
N ILE A 4 24.90 -24.25 50.39
CA ILE A 4 25.15 -22.92 49.82
C ILE A 4 25.60 -23.14 48.38
N ARG A 5 24.68 -23.14 47.41
CA ARG A 5 24.91 -22.91 45.95
C ARG A 5 23.66 -23.14 45.06
N LEU A 6 22.46 -22.77 45.50
CA LEU A 6 21.25 -22.89 44.68
C LEU A 6 20.40 -21.60 44.60
N ILE A 7 21.01 -20.42 44.76
CA ILE A 7 20.30 -19.12 44.72
C ILE A 7 20.86 -18.18 43.63
N LYS A 8 21.53 -18.71 42.58
CA LYS A 8 22.06 -17.87 41.48
C LYS A 8 21.61 -18.26 40.07
N ALA A 9 20.68 -19.20 39.93
CA ALA A 9 20.22 -19.68 38.62
C ALA A 9 18.71 -19.55 38.40
N ALA A 10 18.04 -18.63 39.11
CA ALA A 10 16.59 -18.41 38.99
C ALA A 10 16.21 -16.93 38.71
N ILE A 11 17.14 -16.13 38.21
CA ILE A 11 16.89 -14.72 37.79
C ILE A 11 17.20 -14.53 36.30
N LEU A 12 17.39 -15.61 35.53
CA LEU A 12 17.85 -15.53 34.14
C LEU A 12 16.98 -16.34 33.17
N ALA A 13 15.65 -16.20 33.21
CA ALA A 13 14.78 -16.78 32.17
C ALA A 13 13.34 -16.23 32.12
N ALA A 14 13.08 -15.02 32.64
CA ALA A 14 11.73 -14.44 32.61
C ALA A 14 11.71 -12.96 32.18
N ALA A 15 12.72 -12.53 31.42
CA ALA A 15 12.53 -11.44 30.49
C ALA A 15 11.81 -12.01 29.26
N PHE A 16 10.53 -12.35 29.44
CA PHE A 16 9.61 -12.48 28.31
C PHE A 16 9.59 -11.07 27.71
N PHE A 17 10.44 -10.84 26.70
CA PHE A 17 10.26 -9.75 25.78
C PHE A 17 8.87 -9.97 25.18
N SER A 18 7.84 -9.40 25.80
CA SER A 18 6.61 -9.05 25.11
C SER A 18 7.02 -7.99 24.11
N SER A 19 7.60 -8.45 22.99
CA SER A 19 7.63 -7.70 21.76
C SER A 19 6.18 -7.40 21.47
N PHE A 20 5.73 -6.20 21.85
CA PHE A 20 4.54 -5.63 21.24
C PHE A 20 4.91 -5.53 19.77
N SER A 21 4.51 -6.54 18.99
CA SER A 21 4.47 -6.41 17.55
C SER A 21 3.60 -5.18 17.30
N ALA A 22 4.22 -4.08 16.86
CA ALA A 22 3.48 -3.05 16.18
C ALA A 22 2.80 -3.80 15.04
N PHE A 23 1.48 -3.95 15.14
CA PHE A 23 0.73 -4.59 14.08
C PHE A 23 1.06 -3.81 12.81
N SER A 24 1.37 -4.58 11.80
CA SER A 24 1.37 -4.18 10.41
C SER A 24 -0.09 -3.90 10.04
N GLN A 25 -0.43 -2.77 9.40
CA GLN A 25 -1.83 -2.30 9.45
C GLN A 25 -2.47 -1.91 8.13
N ILE A 26 -1.70 -1.51 7.11
CA ILE A 26 -2.26 -1.11 5.82
C ILE A 26 -1.54 -1.85 4.69
N GLN A 27 -2.29 -2.49 3.82
CA GLN A 27 -1.74 -3.22 2.67
C GLN A 27 -2.26 -2.67 1.35
N PHE A 28 -1.44 -2.75 0.32
CA PHE A 28 -1.82 -2.39 -1.04
C PHE A 28 -2.07 -3.58 -1.95
N LYS A 29 -2.91 -3.39 -2.97
CA LYS A 29 -3.11 -4.32 -4.07
C LYS A 29 -3.18 -3.57 -5.39
N LEU A 30 -2.57 -4.14 -6.41
CA LEU A 30 -2.77 -3.75 -7.80
C LEU A 30 -3.70 -4.76 -8.47
N HIS A 31 -4.82 -4.30 -9.04
CA HIS A 31 -5.87 -5.17 -9.57
C HIS A 31 -6.28 -4.73 -10.98
N TRP A 32 -6.44 -5.67 -11.91
CA TRP A 32 -6.99 -5.45 -13.24
C TRP A 32 -8.52 -5.40 -13.23
N MET A 33 -9.09 -4.25 -13.59
CA MET A 33 -10.53 -4.02 -13.65
C MET A 33 -11.01 -4.25 -15.08
N GLU A 34 -11.35 -5.51 -15.41
CA GLU A 34 -11.65 -5.96 -16.78
C GLU A 34 -12.78 -5.17 -17.46
N ALA A 35 -13.85 -4.83 -16.71
CA ALA A 35 -14.98 -4.07 -17.25
C ALA A 35 -14.58 -2.67 -17.74
N ASP A 36 -13.62 -2.04 -17.07
CA ASP A 36 -13.17 -0.67 -17.33
C ASP A 36 -11.87 -0.60 -18.13
N GLN A 37 -11.23 -1.75 -18.39
CA GLN A 37 -9.94 -1.87 -19.07
C GLN A 37 -8.82 -1.01 -18.44
N GLN A 38 -8.76 -0.99 -17.11
CA GLN A 38 -7.78 -0.22 -16.33
C GLN A 38 -7.27 -1.00 -15.12
N TRP A 39 -6.14 -0.58 -14.57
CA TRP A 39 -5.71 -1.04 -13.26
C TRP A 39 -6.18 -0.10 -12.16
N GLY A 40 -6.55 -0.67 -11.02
CA GLY A 40 -6.81 0.05 -9.78
C GLY A 40 -5.77 -0.29 -8.72
N VAL A 41 -5.35 0.72 -7.97
CA VAL A 41 -4.55 0.55 -6.75
C VAL A 41 -5.47 0.70 -5.54
N PHE A 42 -5.49 -0.34 -4.71
CA PHE A 42 -6.35 -0.45 -3.55
C PHE A 42 -5.54 -0.43 -2.28
N ALA A 43 -6.09 0.19 -1.23
CA ALA A 43 -5.63 0.04 0.15
C ALA A 43 -6.66 -0.72 0.97
N ARG A 44 -6.20 -1.46 1.98
CA ARG A 44 -7.07 -2.06 3.00
C ARG A 44 -6.36 -2.14 4.33
N LEU A 45 -7.14 -2.29 5.40
CA LEU A 45 -6.60 -2.67 6.69
C LEU A 45 -6.29 -4.16 6.75
N GLU A 46 -5.26 -4.51 7.52
CA GLU A 46 -5.04 -5.90 7.93
C GLU A 46 -6.16 -6.37 8.88
N GLU A 47 -6.39 -7.68 8.91
CA GLU A 47 -7.43 -8.26 9.76
C GLU A 47 -7.17 -7.95 11.24
N GLY A 48 -8.22 -7.57 11.97
CA GLY A 48 -8.14 -7.21 13.39
C GLY A 48 -7.68 -5.77 13.68
N VAL A 49 -7.35 -4.98 12.66
CA VAL A 49 -7.12 -3.55 12.80
C VAL A 49 -8.45 -2.81 12.84
N ASP A 50 -8.68 -2.07 13.92
CA ASP A 50 -9.87 -1.24 14.10
C ASP A 50 -9.49 0.24 14.01
N LEU A 51 -10.08 0.94 13.06
CA LEU A 51 -9.89 2.37 12.82
C LEU A 51 -11.17 3.14 13.16
N ASN A 52 -11.00 4.25 13.87
CA ASN A 52 -12.07 5.21 14.03
C ASN A 52 -12.45 5.84 12.67
N MET A 53 -13.69 6.30 12.53
CA MET A 53 -14.18 6.95 11.32
C MET A 53 -13.54 8.31 11.02
N TYR A 54 -12.84 8.89 12.00
CA TYR A 54 -12.14 10.17 11.88
C TYR A 54 -10.64 9.92 11.95
N THR A 55 -9.97 10.00 10.81
CA THR A 55 -8.53 9.80 10.70
C THR A 55 -7.86 10.92 9.94
N ILE A 56 -6.59 11.15 10.22
CA ILE A 56 -5.74 12.12 9.52
C ILE A 56 -4.76 11.33 8.66
N VAL A 57 -4.85 11.47 7.34
CA VAL A 57 -3.84 10.91 6.43
C VAL A 57 -2.60 11.79 6.49
N GLY A 58 -1.44 11.20 6.79
CA GLY A 58 -0.16 11.91 6.93
C GLY A 58 0.63 11.96 5.62
N SER A 59 0.89 10.81 5.02
CA SER A 59 1.71 10.65 3.82
C SER A 59 1.18 9.51 2.96
N GLY A 60 1.56 9.48 1.68
CA GLY A 60 1.22 8.39 0.78
C GLY A 60 2.15 8.34 -0.44
N GLN A 61 2.64 7.15 -0.75
CA GLN A 61 3.40 6.84 -1.95
C GLN A 61 3.07 5.41 -2.41
N VAL A 62 2.80 5.24 -3.70
CA VAL A 62 2.69 3.91 -4.31
C VAL A 62 3.68 3.84 -5.47
N THR A 63 4.48 2.78 -5.54
CA THR A 63 5.46 2.58 -6.61
C THR A 63 5.19 1.29 -7.36
N LEU A 64 5.02 1.43 -8.68
CA LEU A 64 4.88 0.32 -9.62
C LEU A 64 6.24 -0.09 -10.16
N LEU A 65 6.40 -1.38 -10.38
CA LEU A 65 7.47 -1.99 -11.15
C LEU A 65 6.88 -2.53 -12.45
N ALA A 66 7.45 -2.12 -13.58
CA ALA A 66 7.03 -2.55 -14.91
C ALA A 66 8.26 -2.83 -15.80
N PRO A 67 8.14 -3.65 -16.86
CA PRO A 67 9.20 -3.79 -17.84
C PRO A 67 9.64 -2.44 -18.40
N VAL A 68 10.92 -2.28 -18.70
CA VAL A 68 11.45 -1.03 -19.27
C VAL A 68 10.66 -0.60 -20.51
N GLY A 69 10.27 0.67 -20.55
CA GLY A 69 9.53 1.27 -21.66
C GLY A 69 8.03 1.02 -21.61
N THR A 70 7.52 0.31 -20.60
CA THR A 70 6.07 0.19 -20.37
C THR A 70 5.48 1.58 -20.13
N SER A 71 4.37 1.89 -20.79
CA SER A 71 3.75 3.21 -20.67
C SER A 71 2.28 3.13 -20.32
N PHE A 72 1.88 3.98 -19.38
CA PHE A 72 0.51 4.07 -18.89
C PHE A 72 -0.11 5.42 -19.28
N LYS A 73 -1.44 5.50 -19.24
CA LYS A 73 -2.16 6.76 -19.48
C LYS A 73 -3.29 6.93 -18.48
N SER A 74 -3.87 8.13 -18.47
CA SER A 74 -5.15 8.39 -17.79
C SER A 74 -5.12 8.05 -16.30
N LEU A 75 -4.11 8.54 -15.56
CA LEU A 75 -4.15 8.51 -14.10
C LEU A 75 -5.41 9.25 -13.62
N GLN A 76 -6.25 8.57 -12.86
CA GLN A 76 -7.45 9.14 -12.26
C GLN A 76 -7.44 8.90 -10.75
N SER A 77 -7.44 9.99 -10.00
CA SER A 77 -7.59 9.97 -8.55
C SER A 77 -9.03 9.58 -8.16
N VAL A 78 -9.18 8.67 -7.20
CA VAL A 78 -10.49 8.18 -6.71
C VAL A 78 -10.69 8.49 -5.23
N SER A 79 -9.69 8.17 -4.40
CA SER A 79 -9.60 8.50 -2.97
C SER A 79 -8.22 9.07 -2.72
N GLY A 80 -8.16 10.32 -2.26
CA GLY A 80 -7.00 11.18 -2.31
C GLY A 80 -6.74 11.72 -3.71
N GLU A 81 -5.91 12.74 -3.80
CA GLU A 81 -5.34 13.27 -5.02
C GLU A 81 -3.92 12.74 -5.16
N TRP A 82 -3.67 12.01 -6.24
CA TRP A 82 -2.42 11.34 -6.54
C TRP A 82 -1.83 11.86 -7.84
N VAL A 83 -0.51 12.03 -7.86
CA VAL A 83 0.24 12.40 -9.06
C VAL A 83 1.43 11.48 -9.24
N GLN A 84 1.74 11.12 -10.48
CA GLN A 84 3.03 10.50 -10.78
C GLN A 84 4.13 11.55 -10.57
N ASN A 85 4.92 11.40 -9.50
CA ASN A 85 5.91 12.41 -9.08
C ASN A 85 7.35 11.96 -9.26
N ALA A 86 7.61 10.66 -9.49
CA ALA A 86 8.95 10.17 -9.77
C ALA A 86 8.93 9.00 -10.77
N PHE A 87 10.03 8.90 -11.52
CA PHE A 87 10.29 7.83 -12.47
C PHE A 87 11.79 7.50 -12.44
N ILE A 88 12.12 6.24 -12.20
CA ILE A 88 13.50 5.73 -12.24
C ILE A 88 13.52 4.62 -13.27
N SER A 89 14.23 4.84 -14.38
CA SER A 89 14.32 3.85 -15.45
C SER A 89 15.53 2.97 -15.26
N ALA A 90 15.34 1.65 -15.34
CA ALA A 90 16.39 0.64 -15.41
C ALA A 90 17.60 0.91 -14.48
N PRO A 91 17.42 1.05 -13.15
CA PRO A 91 18.53 1.31 -12.24
C PRO A 91 19.53 0.15 -12.21
N GLU A 92 20.75 0.39 -11.73
CA GLU A 92 21.82 -0.62 -11.71
C GLU A 92 21.41 -1.90 -10.95
N GLU A 93 20.63 -1.75 -9.89
CA GLU A 93 20.13 -2.85 -9.07
C GLU A 93 19.07 -3.71 -9.78
N ASN A 94 18.36 -3.14 -10.77
CA ASN A 94 17.34 -3.84 -11.53
C ASN A 94 17.20 -3.29 -12.97
N PRO A 95 18.11 -3.64 -13.89
CA PRO A 95 18.18 -3.03 -15.22
C PRO A 95 17.02 -3.36 -16.17
N GLU A 96 16.16 -4.32 -15.80
CA GLU A 96 15.03 -4.78 -16.63
C GLU A 96 13.70 -4.11 -16.23
N VAL A 97 13.72 -3.22 -15.25
CA VAL A 97 12.51 -2.68 -14.61
C VAL A 97 12.55 -1.17 -14.50
N ASP A 98 11.43 -0.53 -14.85
CA ASP A 98 11.15 0.87 -14.52
C ASP A 98 10.34 0.97 -13.23
N TYR A 99 10.70 1.94 -12.37
CA TYR A 99 10.00 2.25 -11.13
C TYR A 99 9.20 3.55 -11.31
N ILE A 100 7.89 3.48 -11.13
CA ILE A 100 6.96 4.60 -11.35
C ILE A 100 6.26 4.91 -10.04
N SER A 101 6.58 6.05 -9.42
CA SER A 101 6.03 6.44 -8.13
C SER A 101 4.90 7.46 -8.26
N PHE A 102 3.84 7.22 -7.49
CA PHE A 102 2.66 8.04 -7.34
C PHE A 102 2.63 8.59 -5.91
N GLY A 103 2.77 9.90 -5.76
CA GLY A 103 2.72 10.57 -4.47
C GLY A 103 1.33 11.13 -4.18
N LEU A 104 0.90 11.02 -2.93
CA LEU A 104 -0.30 11.69 -2.43
C LEU A 104 -0.03 13.19 -2.30
N VAL A 105 -0.87 14.00 -2.96
CA VAL A 105 -0.82 15.47 -2.92
C VAL A 105 -1.81 16.03 -1.91
N SER A 106 -3.04 15.48 -1.90
CA SER A 106 -4.08 15.90 -0.97
C SER A 106 -4.97 14.73 -0.58
N ASN A 107 -5.57 14.77 0.62
CA ASN A 107 -6.54 13.78 1.07
C ASN A 107 -7.98 14.16 0.65
N VAL A 108 -8.15 14.69 -0.56
CA VAL A 108 -9.45 15.11 -1.11
C VAL A 108 -9.66 14.51 -2.50
N PRO A 109 -10.72 13.70 -2.72
CA PRO A 109 -11.68 13.20 -1.73
C PRO A 109 -11.01 12.32 -0.66
N GLU A 110 -11.63 12.14 0.51
CA GLU A 110 -11.00 11.47 1.65
C GLU A 110 -10.66 9.99 1.37
N ILE A 111 -9.46 9.54 1.77
CA ILE A 111 -9.11 8.12 1.86
C ILE A 111 -9.74 7.57 3.14
N ILE A 112 -10.75 6.71 2.98
CA ILE A 112 -11.50 6.13 4.09
C ILE A 112 -11.17 4.64 4.15
N LEU A 113 -10.39 4.21 5.14
CA LEU A 113 -10.15 2.79 5.38
C LEU A 113 -11.13 2.26 6.43
N GLN A 114 -11.75 1.11 6.16
CA GLN A 114 -12.62 0.41 7.10
C GLN A 114 -12.18 -1.06 7.24
N PRO A 115 -12.38 -1.67 8.42
CA PRO A 115 -12.06 -3.08 8.62
C PRO A 115 -12.83 -3.98 7.63
N GLY A 116 -12.10 -4.89 6.98
CA GLY A 116 -12.69 -5.88 6.05
C GLY A 116 -13.03 -5.35 4.65
N GLU A 117 -12.78 -4.08 4.36
CA GLU A 117 -13.13 -3.47 3.07
C GLU A 117 -11.89 -2.93 2.35
N GLU A 118 -11.94 -2.97 1.00
CA GLU A 118 -10.94 -2.35 0.14
C GLU A 118 -11.34 -0.91 -0.19
N THR A 119 -10.37 -0.03 -0.36
CA THR A 119 -10.55 1.36 -0.79
C THR A 119 -9.76 1.62 -2.05
N LEU A 120 -10.42 2.02 -3.13
CA LEU A 120 -9.76 2.37 -4.37
C LEU A 120 -9.11 3.75 -4.25
N LEU A 121 -7.78 3.82 -4.38
CA LEU A 121 -7.00 5.05 -4.29
C LEU A 121 -7.01 5.80 -5.62
N PHE A 122 -6.58 5.13 -6.69
CA PHE A 122 -6.54 5.69 -8.03
C PHE A 122 -6.55 4.58 -9.08
N THR A 123 -6.84 4.96 -10.33
CA THR A 123 -6.75 4.06 -11.48
C THR A 123 -5.83 4.63 -12.55
N PHE A 124 -5.33 3.76 -13.42
CA PHE A 124 -4.60 4.13 -14.63
C PHE A 124 -4.88 3.10 -15.73
N ALA A 125 -4.96 3.57 -16.96
CA ALA A 125 -5.31 2.74 -18.10
C ALA A 125 -4.08 2.23 -18.83
N LYS A 126 -4.18 1.00 -19.35
CA LYS A 126 -3.25 0.52 -20.36
C LYS A 126 -3.37 1.29 -21.65
N ARG A 127 -2.29 1.34 -22.43
CA ARG A 127 -2.42 1.68 -23.85
C ARG A 127 -3.11 0.53 -24.59
N GLN A 128 -3.67 0.85 -25.75
CA GLN A 128 -4.42 -0.13 -26.54
C GLN A 128 -3.51 -1.33 -26.85
N ASP A 129 -4.02 -2.54 -26.62
CA ASP A 129 -3.31 -3.82 -26.83
C ASP A 129 -2.03 -4.05 -26.01
N GLU A 130 -1.74 -3.23 -24.99
CA GLU A 130 -0.54 -3.36 -24.15
C GLU A 130 -0.88 -3.99 -22.79
N CYS A 131 -0.69 -5.30 -22.65
CA CYS A 131 -0.70 -5.99 -21.35
C CYS A 131 0.76 -6.40 -21.06
N PRO A 132 1.43 -5.82 -20.05
CA PRO A 132 2.85 -6.07 -19.82
C PRO A 132 3.09 -7.51 -19.32
N GLU A 133 4.29 -8.04 -19.54
CA GLU A 133 4.68 -9.38 -19.08
C GLU A 133 4.63 -9.52 -17.56
N PHE A 134 4.93 -8.44 -16.85
CA PHE A 134 4.69 -8.32 -15.43
C PHE A 134 4.25 -6.89 -15.07
N LEU A 135 3.55 -6.78 -13.95
CA LEU A 135 3.32 -5.51 -13.27
C LEU A 135 3.20 -5.81 -11.78
N SER A 136 3.87 -5.04 -10.94
CA SER A 136 3.79 -5.26 -9.49
C SER A 136 3.91 -3.96 -8.71
N LEU A 137 3.52 -4.01 -7.45
CA LEU A 137 3.89 -2.98 -6.49
C LEU A 137 5.27 -3.31 -5.91
N ILE A 138 6.10 -2.31 -5.62
CA ILE A 138 7.39 -2.52 -4.97
C ILE A 138 7.21 -3.25 -3.63
N ASP A 139 8.09 -4.22 -3.34
CA ASP A 139 8.19 -4.81 -2.00
C ASP A 139 9.29 -4.10 -1.22
N ASN A 140 8.90 -3.27 -0.25
CA ASN A 140 9.85 -2.48 0.55
C ASN A 140 10.90 -3.30 1.30
N LYS A 141 10.69 -4.62 1.50
CA LYS A 141 11.61 -5.48 2.25
C LYS A 141 12.57 -6.21 1.33
N THR A 142 12.11 -6.67 0.18
CA THR A 142 12.90 -7.54 -0.70
C THR A 142 13.46 -6.84 -1.91
N ASP A 143 12.85 -5.75 -2.36
CA ASP A 143 13.26 -5.05 -3.57
C ASP A 143 14.66 -4.42 -3.40
N PRO A 144 15.60 -4.63 -4.34
CA PRO A 144 16.94 -4.04 -4.27
C PRO A 144 16.94 -2.51 -4.23
N MET A 145 16.04 -1.85 -4.96
CA MET A 145 15.92 -0.38 -4.98
C MET A 145 15.32 0.17 -3.69
N ALA A 146 14.64 -0.64 -2.89
CA ALA A 146 14.18 -0.25 -1.56
C ALA A 146 15.30 -0.24 -0.50
N LYS A 147 16.51 -0.74 -0.81
CA LYS A 147 17.66 -0.73 0.10
C LYS A 147 18.48 0.54 -0.07
N TYR A 148 18.81 1.19 1.04
CA TYR A 148 19.59 2.43 1.03
C TYR A 148 21.06 2.19 1.45
N PRO A 149 22.05 2.83 0.80
CA PRO A 149 21.92 3.64 -0.42
C PRO A 149 21.68 2.79 -1.68
N ASN A 150 20.99 3.35 -2.68
CA ASN A 150 20.85 2.79 -4.03
C ASN A 150 21.46 3.73 -5.08
N SER A 151 21.65 3.22 -6.31
CA SER A 151 22.28 3.92 -7.43
C SER A 151 21.59 5.25 -7.79
N ALA A 152 20.29 5.36 -7.54
CA ALA A 152 19.49 6.55 -7.82
C ALA A 152 19.46 7.56 -6.66
N ASN A 153 20.02 7.24 -5.49
CA ASN A 153 19.86 8.00 -4.24
C ASN A 153 18.39 8.34 -3.93
N ALA A 154 17.48 7.41 -4.22
CA ALA A 154 16.04 7.60 -4.10
C ALA A 154 15.44 6.72 -3.00
N ASN A 155 14.20 7.01 -2.59
CA ASN A 155 13.41 6.13 -1.73
C ASN A 155 12.09 5.75 -2.45
N PRO A 156 12.12 4.71 -3.30
CA PRO A 156 10.95 4.30 -4.09
C PRO A 156 9.98 3.41 -3.29
N GLY A 157 10.14 3.24 -1.98
CA GLY A 157 9.27 2.39 -1.19
C GLY A 157 7.81 2.88 -1.16
N ASN A 158 6.87 1.95 -1.06
CA ASN A 158 5.47 2.26 -0.77
C ASN A 158 5.34 2.87 0.63
N ASP A 159 4.39 3.79 0.79
CA ASP A 159 4.04 4.40 2.05
C ASP A 159 2.55 4.77 2.07
N LEU A 160 1.95 4.70 3.26
CA LEU A 160 0.68 5.34 3.57
C LEU A 160 0.59 5.39 5.08
N SER A 161 0.54 6.60 5.64
CA SER A 161 0.40 6.79 7.07
C SER A 161 -0.93 7.42 7.41
N ILE A 162 -1.59 6.89 8.43
CA ILE A 162 -2.88 7.37 8.92
C ILE A 162 -2.79 7.47 10.43
N MET A 163 -3.19 8.61 11.00
CA MET A 163 -3.28 8.82 12.43
C MET A 163 -4.74 8.83 12.87
N ASP A 164 -5.04 8.10 13.93
CA ASP A 164 -6.28 8.24 14.69
C ASP A 164 -6.06 9.26 15.82
N PRO A 165 -6.63 10.48 15.74
CA PRO A 165 -6.46 11.49 16.77
C PRO A 165 -7.15 11.14 18.09
N ALA A 166 -8.17 10.26 18.08
CA ALA A 166 -8.87 9.85 19.29
C ALA A 166 -8.03 8.89 20.14
N THR A 167 -7.22 8.06 19.50
CA THR A 167 -6.38 7.05 20.18
C THR A 167 -4.88 7.32 20.11
N THR A 168 -4.47 8.36 19.39
CA THR A 168 -3.09 8.74 19.04
C THR A 168 -2.29 7.64 18.33
N LYS A 169 -2.96 6.59 17.83
CA LYS A 169 -2.34 5.50 17.08
C LYS A 169 -2.03 5.94 15.66
N VAL A 170 -0.87 5.50 15.16
CA VAL A 170 -0.46 5.70 13.77
C VAL A 170 -0.38 4.34 13.07
N TYR A 171 -1.02 4.26 11.92
CA TYR A 171 -1.16 3.10 11.07
C TYR A 171 -0.36 3.33 9.80
N ASN A 172 0.47 2.37 9.42
CA ASN A 172 1.40 2.51 8.30
C ASN A 172 1.24 1.38 7.29
N TYR A 173 1.63 1.68 6.04
CA TYR A 173 1.83 0.68 4.99
C TYR A 173 2.83 -0.38 5.44
N THR A 174 2.55 -1.63 5.08
CA THR A 174 3.36 -2.76 5.52
C THR A 174 3.62 -3.84 4.49
N GLY A 175 2.87 -3.85 3.39
CA GLY A 175 3.07 -4.83 2.34
C GLY A 175 2.01 -4.81 1.27
N ASN A 176 2.24 -5.66 0.28
CA ASN A 176 1.31 -5.88 -0.81
C ASN A 176 0.56 -7.19 -0.61
N TYR A 177 -0.71 -7.23 -0.96
CA TYR A 177 -1.50 -8.45 -1.02
C TYR A 177 -1.96 -8.72 -2.45
N MET A 178 -2.23 -10.00 -2.75
CA MET A 178 -2.68 -10.45 -4.07
C MET A 178 -1.77 -10.00 -5.24
N PRO A 179 -0.48 -10.38 -5.26
CA PRO A 179 0.50 -9.93 -6.26
C PRO A 179 0.22 -10.39 -7.70
N LYS A 180 -0.84 -11.16 -7.93
CA LYS A 180 -1.25 -11.66 -9.27
C LYS A 180 -2.53 -11.01 -9.80
N ALA A 181 -3.20 -10.16 -9.02
CA ALA A 181 -4.48 -9.58 -9.40
C ALA A 181 -4.38 -8.55 -10.55
N TRP A 182 -3.16 -8.11 -10.88
CA TRP A 182 -2.90 -7.15 -11.94
C TRP A 182 -3.02 -7.74 -13.36
N ASP A 183 -3.02 -9.06 -13.52
CA ASP A 183 -2.83 -9.71 -14.83
C ASP A 183 -4.05 -9.45 -15.75
N CYS A 184 -3.83 -8.68 -16.81
CA CYS A 184 -4.84 -8.33 -17.81
C CYS A 184 -4.96 -9.31 -18.97
N HIS A 185 -4.17 -10.39 -18.99
CA HIS A 185 -4.26 -11.38 -20.06
C HIS A 185 -5.61 -12.13 -20.00
N PRO A 186 -6.18 -12.50 -21.15
CA PRO A 186 -7.44 -13.25 -21.21
C PRO A 186 -7.42 -14.48 -20.30
N GLY A 187 -8.45 -14.60 -19.45
CA GLY A 187 -8.59 -15.74 -18.51
C GLY A 187 -7.67 -15.70 -17.29
N LYS A 188 -6.91 -14.61 -17.09
CA LYS A 188 -6.09 -14.40 -15.87
C LYS A 188 -6.70 -13.42 -14.89
N ALA A 189 -7.68 -12.64 -15.33
CA ALA A 189 -8.39 -11.68 -14.50
C ALA A 189 -8.99 -12.37 -13.26
N ILE A 190 -8.73 -11.77 -12.10
CA ILE A 190 -9.34 -12.18 -10.83
C ILE A 190 -10.57 -11.31 -10.60
N ALA A 191 -11.65 -11.92 -10.11
CA ALA A 191 -12.86 -11.20 -9.75
C ALA A 191 -12.55 -10.06 -8.77
N LEU A 192 -13.11 -8.88 -9.05
CA LEU A 192 -12.95 -7.71 -8.20
C LEU A 192 -13.92 -7.82 -7.02
N ASN A 193 -13.39 -7.63 -5.80
CA ASN A 193 -14.20 -7.54 -4.60
C ASN A 193 -14.96 -6.20 -4.57
N GLU A 194 -15.98 -6.10 -3.72
CA GLU A 194 -16.56 -4.79 -3.42
C GLU A 194 -15.50 -3.87 -2.78
N TYR A 195 -15.54 -2.61 -3.14
CA TYR A 195 -14.59 -1.60 -2.68
C TYR A 195 -15.28 -0.25 -2.48
N ARG A 196 -14.69 0.57 -1.62
CA ARG A 196 -15.09 1.95 -1.39
C ARG A 196 -14.36 2.95 -2.27
N THR A 197 -15.00 4.10 -2.41
CA THR A 197 -14.40 5.32 -2.98
C THR A 197 -14.56 6.51 -2.03
N GLY A 198 -13.62 7.45 -2.05
CA GLY A 198 -13.71 8.69 -1.28
C GLY A 198 -14.91 9.58 -1.65
N LYS A 199 -15.61 9.27 -2.74
CA LYS A 199 -16.83 9.98 -3.19
C LYS A 199 -18.07 9.62 -2.38
N GLU A 200 -18.08 8.50 -1.64
CA GLU A 200 -19.25 8.01 -0.92
C GLU A 200 -19.72 8.92 0.24
N ARG A 201 -18.82 9.70 0.85
CA ARG A 201 -19.20 10.70 1.87
C ARG A 201 -19.82 11.96 1.28
N TYR A 202 -19.65 12.25 -0.01
CA TYR A 202 -20.24 13.43 -0.66
C TYR A 202 -21.68 13.16 -1.12
N ARG A 203 -22.50 12.55 -0.26
CA ARG A 203 -23.96 12.76 -0.32
C ARG A 203 -24.25 13.85 0.70
N PRO A 204 -24.67 15.07 0.29
CA PRO A 204 -25.15 16.05 1.26
C PRO A 204 -26.24 15.37 2.09
N GLN A 205 -26.01 15.28 3.39
CA GLN A 205 -27.05 14.90 4.34
C GLN A 205 -28.22 15.84 4.06
N VAL A 206 -29.32 15.31 3.55
CA VAL A 206 -30.56 16.07 3.42
C VAL A 206 -30.98 16.34 4.86
N ILE A 207 -30.59 17.49 5.38
CA ILE A 207 -31.21 18.05 6.59
C ILE A 207 -32.63 18.34 6.16
N LYS A 208 -33.54 17.41 6.48
CA LYS A 208 -34.96 17.67 6.37
C LYS A 208 -35.27 18.83 7.33
N PRO A 209 -35.98 19.88 6.87
CA PRO A 209 -36.34 21.02 7.71
C PRO A 209 -37.22 20.58 8.89
#